data_AF-A0ABD4KXZ1-F1
#
_entry.id   AF-A0ABD4KXZ1-F1
#
_cell.length_a   1.000
_cell.length_b   1.000
_cell.length_c   1.000
_cell.angle_alpha   90.00
_cell.angle_beta   90.00
_cell.angle_gamma   90.00
#
_symmetry.space_group_name_H-M   'P 1'
#
loop_
_entity.id
_entity.type
_entity.pdbx_description
1 polymer ?
#
loop_
_entity_poly.entity_id
_entity_poly.type
_entity_poly.pdbx_seq_one_letter_code
_entity_poly.pdbx_strand_id
1 'polypeptide(L)' 'FEMGITFVLWLSALKLTQNTARISNLIFASPFISLILLATIIGEAIHPTTLIGLIFIMLGLLVQQMKRKKALPTLNEG' A
#
# COMPACT_ATOMS: atom_id res chain seq x y z
N PHE A 1 -15.21 -21.59 1.74
CA PHE A 1 -15.85 -20.28 1.52
C PHE A 1 -15.34 -19.28 2.57
N GLU A 2 -14.02 -19.15 2.74
CA GLU A 2 -13.42 -18.46 3.89
C GLU A 2 -12.90 -17.07 3.52
N MET A 3 -12.25 -16.96 2.36
CA MET A 3 -11.76 -15.68 1.82
C MET A 3 -12.81 -14.88 1.03
N GLY A 4 -14.01 -15.42 0.82
CA GLY A 4 -15.08 -14.74 0.09
C GLY A 4 -15.63 -13.52 0.85
N ILE A 5 -15.74 -13.63 2.17
CA ILE A 5 -16.27 -12.56 3.03
C ILE A 5 -15.31 -11.37 3.08
N THR A 6 -14.01 -11.61 3.25
CA THR A 6 -12.99 -10.54 3.25
C THR A 6 -12.92 -9.84 1.90
N PHE A 7 -13.07 -10.56 0.80
CA PHE A 7 -13.13 -9.99 -0.55
C PHE A 7 -14.38 -9.12 -0.78
N VAL A 8 -15.56 -9.59 -0.35
CA VAL A 8 -16.81 -8.81 -0.46
C VAL A 8 -16.77 -7.57 0.45
N LEU A 9 -16.21 -7.68 1.65
CA LEU A 9 -15.98 -6.53 2.54
C LEU A 9 -15.01 -5.51 1.92
N TRP A 10 -13.92 -5.98 1.32
CA TRP A 10 -12.97 -5.13 0.59
C TRP A 10 -13.63 -4.39 -0.58
N LEU A 11 -14.40 -5.10 -1.41
CA LEU A 11 -15.18 -4.51 -2.51
C LEU A 11 -16.21 -3.50 -2.02
N SER A 12 -16.89 -3.81 -0.93
CA SER A 12 -17.87 -2.91 -0.32
C SER A 12 -17.20 -1.64 0.20
N ALA A 13 -16.06 -1.76 0.88
CA ALA A 13 -15.28 -0.61 1.35
C ALA A 13 -14.79 0.26 0.18
N LEU A 14 -14.32 -0.35 -0.92
CA LEU A 14 -13.94 0.39 -2.14
C LEU A 14 -15.12 1.14 -2.77
N LYS A 15 -16.32 0.56 -2.76
CA LYS A 15 -17.54 1.19 -3.28
C LYS A 15 -18.06 2.32 -2.38
N LEU A 16 -17.98 2.17 -1.05
CA LEU A 16 -18.43 3.20 -0.11
C LEU A 16 -17.44 4.36 0.04
N THR A 17 -16.16 4.14 -0.22
CA THR A 17 -15.17 5.20 -0.10
C THR A 17 -15.30 6.20 -1.26
N GLN A 18 -15.51 7.47 -0.93
CA GLN A 18 -15.59 8.57 -1.90
C GLN A 18 -14.23 8.87 -2.57
N ASN A 19 -13.13 8.39 -1.98
CA ASN A 19 -11.77 8.61 -2.45
C ASN A 19 -10.98 7.30 -2.49
N THR A 20 -11.15 6.51 -3.56
CA THR A 20 -10.41 5.25 -3.79
C THR A 20 -8.89 5.42 -3.67
N ALA A 21 -8.39 6.63 -3.97
CA ALA A 21 -7.00 7.01 -3.76
C ALA A 21 -6.54 6.93 -2.28
N ARG A 22 -7.40 7.26 -1.31
CA ARG A 22 -7.07 7.13 0.13
C ARG A 22 -6.93 5.67 0.54
N ILE A 23 -7.86 4.79 0.11
CA ILE A 23 -7.73 3.35 0.37
C ILE A 23 -6.47 2.79 -0.28
N SER A 24 -6.14 3.20 -1.51
CA SER A 24 -4.88 2.77 -2.16
C SER A 24 -3.64 3.24 -1.40
N ASN A 25 -3.64 4.45 -0.83
CA ASN A 25 -2.54 4.92 0.01
C ASN A 25 -2.38 4.09 1.30
N LEU A 26 -3.47 3.59 1.89
CA LEU A 26 -3.41 2.73 3.07
C LEU A 26 -2.74 1.38 2.78
N ILE A 27 -2.88 0.83 1.57
CA ILE A 27 -2.17 -0.39 1.16
C ILE A 27 -0.65 -0.16 1.24
N PHE A 28 -0.18 1.04 0.91
CA PHE A 28 1.25 1.38 1.03
C PHE A 28 1.71 1.58 2.48
N ALA A 29 0.79 1.85 3.42
CA ALA A 29 1.08 1.87 4.85
C ALA A 29 1.15 0.45 5.46
N SER A 30 0.60 -0.57 4.79
CA SER A 30 0.60 -1.97 5.23
C SER A 30 1.96 -2.49 5.73
N PRO A 31 3.08 -2.35 5.00
CA PRO A 31 4.38 -2.86 5.47
C PRO A 31 4.85 -2.21 6.79
N PHE A 32 4.48 -0.95 7.04
CA PHE A 32 4.79 -0.28 8.30
C PHE A 32 3.92 -0.78 9.45
N ILE A 33 2.61 -0.85 9.23
CA ILE A 33 1.66 -1.36 10.21
C ILE A 33 2.00 -2.81 10.58
N SER A 34 2.34 -3.63 9.58
CA SER A 34 2.78 -5.01 9.79
C SER A 34 4.02 -5.10 10.67
N LEU A 35 5.01 -4.20 10.52
CA LEU A 35 6.20 -4.19 11.37
C LEU A 35 5.90 -3.80 12.80
N ILE A 36 5.06 -2.78 13.01
CA ILE A 36 4.64 -2.37 14.35
C ILE A 36 3.88 -3.51 15.03
N LEU A 37 2.98 -4.18 14.32
CA LEU A 37 2.26 -5.34 14.85
C LEU A 37 3.21 -6.48 15.18
N LEU A 38 4.19 -6.77 14.32
CA LEU A 38 5.20 -7.79 14.60
C LEU A 38 5.98 -7.45 15.88
N ALA A 39 6.45 -6.21 16.00
CA ALA A 39 7.24 -5.76 17.15
C ALA A 39 6.43 -5.77 18.46
N THR A 40 5.15 -5.42 18.40
CA THR A 40 4.29 -5.27 19.59
C THR A 40 3.61 -6.57 20.01
N ILE A 41 3.18 -7.41 19.06
CA ILE A 41 2.48 -8.68 19.35
C ILE A 41 3.46 -9.83 19.55
N ILE A 42 4.48 -9.95 18.70
CA ILE A 42 5.47 -11.05 18.80
C ILE A 42 6.59 -10.68 19.77
N GLY A 43 6.91 -9.39 19.94
CA GLY A 43 7.91 -8.94 20.91
C GLY A 43 9.36 -9.25 20.50
N GLU A 44 9.58 -9.75 19.28
CA GLU A 44 10.92 -10.04 18.78
C GLU A 44 11.61 -8.79 18.22
N ALA A 45 12.94 -8.73 18.42
CA ALA A 45 13.76 -7.67 17.87
C ALA A 45 13.71 -7.72 16.34
N ILE A 46 13.22 -6.65 15.71
CA ILE A 46 13.16 -6.55 14.26
C ILE A 46 14.58 -6.63 13.70
N HIS A 47 14.85 -7.66 12.89
CA HIS A 47 16.14 -7.81 12.24
C HIS A 47 16.43 -6.64 11.28
N PRO A 48 17.69 -6.17 11.19
CA PRO A 48 18.07 -5.08 10.29
C PRO A 48 17.82 -5.41 8.82
N THR A 49 17.81 -6.69 8.44
CA THR A 49 17.43 -7.16 7.10
C THR A 49 16.00 -6.77 6.72
N THR A 50 15.07 -6.78 7.67
CA THR A 50 13.67 -6.37 7.47
C THR A 50 13.57 -4.87 7.20
N LEU A 51 14.38 -4.07 7.90
CA LEU A 51 14.45 -2.62 7.67
C LEU A 51 15.05 -2.31 6.29
N ILE A 52 16.11 -3.02 5.89
CA ILE A 52 16.71 -2.88 4.55
C ILE A 52 15.69 -3.26 3.47
N GLY A 53 14.96 -4.36 3.64
CA GLY A 53 13.89 -4.77 2.74
C GLY A 53 12.77 -3.72 2.64
N LEU A 54 12.36 -3.14 3.76
CA LEU A 54 11.39 -2.04 3.80
C LEU A 54 11.86 -0.81 3.01
N ILE A 55 13.12 -0.42 3.17
CA ILE A 55 13.72 0.69 2.42
C ILE A 55 13.71 0.37 0.91
N PHE A 56 14.06 -0.86 0.52
CA PHE A 56 14.01 -1.29 -0.88
C PHE A 56 12.60 -1.20 -1.47
N ILE A 57 11.59 -1.68 -0.74
CA ILE A 57 10.17 -1.61 -1.16
C ILE A 57 9.73 -0.15 -1.29
N MET A 58 10.06 0.70 -0.33
CA MET A 58 9.78 2.14 -0.36
C MET A 58 10.40 2.83 -1.58
N LEU A 59 11.67 2.56 -1.86
CA LEU A 59 12.36 3.12 -3.04
C LEU A 59 11.71 2.65 -4.34
N GLY A 60 11.40 1.36 -4.46
CA GLY A 60 10.67 0.82 -5.61
C GLY A 60 9.30 1.49 -5.80
N LEU A 61 8.59 1.73 -4.69
CA LEU A 61 7.28 2.39 -4.70
C LEU A 61 7.36 3.85 -5.15
N LEU A 62 8.34 4.61 -4.64
CA LEU A 62 8.56 6.01 -5.03
C LEU A 62 8.85 6.11 -6.53
N VAL A 63 9.73 5.25 -7.04
CA VAL A 63 10.04 5.19 -8.48
C VAL A 63 8.79 4.84 -9.29
N GLN A 64 7.98 3.88 -8.84
CA GLN A 64 6.75 3.48 -9.50
C GLN A 64 5.71 4.62 -9.52
N GLN A 65 5.53 5.33 -8.40
CA GLN A 65 4.64 6.49 -8.27
C GLN A 65 5.07 7.63 -9.21
N MET A 66 6.38 7.91 -9.28
CA MET A 66 6.93 8.93 -10.19
C MET A 66 6.66 8.57 -11.66
N LYS A 67 6.84 7.31 -12.06
CA LYS A 67 6.52 6.85 -13.41
C LYS A 67 5.02 6.94 -13.71
N ARG A 68 4.16 6.59 -12.76
CA ARG A 68 2.69 6.61 -12.93
C ARG A 68 2.14 8.04 -13.06
N LYS A 69 2.73 9.03 -12.38
CA LYS A 69 2.38 10.46 -12.54
C LYS A 69 2.72 11.03 -13.92
N LYS A 70 3.66 10.41 -14.66
CA LYS A 70 4.09 10.86 -15.99
C LYS A 70 3.11 10.47 -17.11
N ALA A 71 2.08 9.67 -16.81
CA ALA A 71 1.09 9.18 -17.77
C ALA A 71 -0.13 10.12 -17.94
N LEU A 72 0.08 11.43 -17.91
CA LEU A 72 -0.85 12.38 -18.53
C LEU A 72 -0.20 12.86 -19.83
N PRO A 73 -0.54 12.27 -20.99
CA PRO A 73 -0.44 13.01 -22.22
C PRO A 73 -1.43 14.16 -22.09
N THR A 74 -0.92 15.38 -21.93
CA THR A 74 -1.68 16.58 -22.20
C THR A 74 -2.20 16.44 -23.62
N LEU A 75 -3.51 16.20 -23.76
CA LEU A 75 -4.20 16.44 -25.02
C LEU A 75 -4.13 17.95 -25.24
N ASN A 76 -3.10 18.37 -25.96
CA ASN A 76 -3.05 19.62 -26.69
C ASN A 76 -3.96 19.39 -27.92
N GLU A 77 -5.25 19.73 -27.83
CA GLU A 77 -5.84 21.04 -28.18
C GLU A 77 -5.81 21.26 -29.70
N GLY A 78 -7.00 21.42 -30.31
CA GLY A 78 -7.21 21.99 -31.65
C GLY A 78 -7.77 21.04 -32.70
#